data_AF-A0A2E4PHK3-F1
#
_entry.id   AF-A0A2E4PHK3-F1
#
_cell.length_a   1.000
_cell.length_b   1.000
_cell.length_c   1.000
_cell.angle_alpha   90.00
_cell.angle_beta   90.00
_cell.angle_gamma   90.00
#
_symmetry.space_group_name_H-M   'P 1'
#
loop_
_entity.id
_entity.type
_entity.pdbx_description
1 polymer ?
#
loop_
_entity_poly.entity_id
_entity_poly.type
_entity_poly.pdbx_seq_one_letter_code
_entity_poly.pdbx_strand_id
1 'polypeptide(L)' 'MDFYKKNTGINNVRIGVAIAALVLLIINIYLSISEGEIKYLAIIANVLLILSLFISLRDSKKDNAQT' A
#
# COMPACT_ATOMS: atom_id res chain seq x y z
N MET A 1 18.73 -24.11 -7.69
CA MET A 1 17.34 -23.67 -7.48
C MET A 1 17.26 -22.19 -7.79
N ASP A 2 16.46 -21.82 -8.79
CA ASP A 2 16.28 -20.44 -9.27
C ASP A 2 15.71 -19.52 -8.18
N PHE A 3 16.58 -18.89 -7.39
CA PHE A 3 16.20 -17.91 -6.38
C PHE A 3 15.64 -16.60 -6.99
N TYR A 4 15.91 -16.34 -8.27
CA TYR A 4 15.49 -15.12 -8.97
C TYR A 4 14.03 -15.13 -9.43
N LYS A 5 13.39 -16.30 -9.52
CA LYS A 5 11.97 -16.40 -9.94
C LYS A 5 10.97 -15.99 -8.83
N LYS A 6 11.47 -15.69 -7.63
CA LYS A 6 10.69 -15.40 -6.41
C LYS A 6 10.29 -13.91 -6.27
N ASN A 7 10.84 -13.01 -7.08
CA ASN A 7 10.56 -11.57 -6.97
C ASN A 7 9.18 -11.16 -7.54
N THR A 8 8.68 -11.86 -8.56
CA THR A 8 7.37 -11.57 -9.19
C THR A 8 6.20 -11.79 -8.23
N GLY A 9 6.25 -12.86 -7.42
CA GLY A 9 5.22 -13.15 -6.44
C GLY A 9 5.11 -12.08 -5.35
N ILE A 10 6.25 -11.56 -4.89
CA ILE A 10 6.31 -10.51 -3.86
C ILE A 10 5.76 -9.20 -4.41
N ASN A 11 6.02 -8.87 -5.69
CA ASN A 11 5.51 -7.66 -6.31
C ASN A 11 3.97 -7.69 -6.45
N ASN A 12 3.39 -8.83 -6.83
CA ASN A 12 1.93 -8.99 -6.88
C ASN A 12 1.27 -8.84 -5.50
N VAL A 13 1.89 -9.38 -4.45
CA VAL A 13 1.41 -9.21 -3.08
C VAL A 13 1.46 -7.74 -2.68
N ARG A 14 2.55 -7.01 -2.98
CA ARG A 14 2.66 -5.57 -2.68
C ARG A 14 1.59 -4.75 -3.38
N ILE A 15 1.29 -5.06 -4.65
CA ILE A 15 0.21 -4.41 -5.40
C ILE A 15 -1.15 -4.70 -4.75
N GLY A 16 -1.40 -5.96 -4.36
CA GLY A 16 -2.63 -6.34 -3.67
C GLY A 16 -2.82 -5.60 -2.34
N VAL A 17 -1.75 -5.46 -1.55
CA VAL A 17 -1.75 -4.69 -0.29
C VAL A 17 -2.00 -3.20 -0.53
N ALA A 18 -1.44 -2.61 -1.59
CA ALA A 18 -1.69 -1.21 -1.95
C ALA A 18 -3.16 -0.95 -2.31
N ILE A 19 -3.79 -1.86 -3.06
CA ILE A 19 -5.23 -1.79 -3.39
C ILE A 19 -6.06 -1.90 -2.10
N ALA A 20 -5.74 -2.85 -1.22
CA ALA A 20 -6.46 -3.01 0.06
C ALA A 20 -6.35 -1.77 0.95
N ALA A 21 -5.17 -1.13 1.01
CA ALA A 21 -4.96 0.11 1.76
C ALA A 21 -5.82 1.27 1.22
N LEU A 22 -5.96 1.39 -0.11
CA LEU A 22 -6.86 2.38 -0.71
C LEU A 22 -8.32 2.13 -0.34
N VAL A 23 -8.78 0.88 -0.38
CA VAL A 23 -10.14 0.52 0.02
C VAL A 23 -10.39 0.85 1.50
N LEU A 24 -9.43 0.53 2.38
CA LEU A 24 -9.50 0.86 3.80
C LEU A 24 -9.55 2.37 4.06
N LEU A 25 -8.81 3.16 3.28
CA LEU A 25 -8.88 4.62 3.37
C LEU A 25 -10.29 5.14 3.04
N ILE A 26 -10.91 4.64 1.96
CA ILE A 26 -12.28 5.03 1.57
C ILE A 26 -13.27 4.68 2.67
N ILE A 27 -13.18 3.48 3.24
CA ILE A 27 -14.05 3.04 4.35
C ILE A 27 -13.87 3.93 5.57
N ASN A 28 -12.62 4.24 5.95
CA ASN A 28 -12.36 5.10 7.11
C ASN A 28 -12.90 6.52 6.89
N ILE A 29 -12.79 7.08 5.68
CA ILE A 29 -13.38 8.38 5.34
C ILE A 29 -14.91 8.33 5.42
N TYR A 30 -15.53 7.28 4.84
CA TYR A 30 -16.99 7.12 4.87
C TYR A 30 -17.53 6.99 6.29
N LEU A 31 -16.92 6.13 7.12
CA LEU A 31 -17.29 5.98 8.53
C LEU A 31 -17.12 7.28 9.29
N SER A 32 -16.02 7.99 9.03
CA SER A 32 -15.75 9.28 9.66
C SER A 32 -16.78 10.35 9.31
N ILE A 33 -17.33 10.33 8.09
CA ILE A 33 -18.43 11.21 7.69
C ILE A 33 -19.76 10.76 8.34
N SER A 34 -20.02 9.45 8.38
CA SER A 34 -21.27 8.89 8.90
C SER A 34 -21.41 9.01 10.42
N GLU A 35 -20.32 8.90 11.16
CA GLU A 35 -20.31 8.97 12.63
C GLU A 35 -20.20 10.42 13.13
N GLY A 36 -19.95 11.40 12.25
CA GLY A 36 -19.78 12.81 12.62
C GLY A 36 -18.48 13.11 13.37
N GLU A 37 -17.69 12.09 13.70
CA GLU A 37 -16.38 12.21 14.32
C GLU A 37 -15.27 12.00 13.29
N ILE A 38 -14.37 12.99 13.21
CA ILE A 38 -13.26 12.89 12.28
C ILE A 38 -12.17 12.00 12.87
N LYS A 39 -12.05 10.77 12.34
CA LYS A 39 -11.03 9.79 12.73
C LYS A 39 -9.67 10.15 12.09
N TYR A 40 -9.17 11.35 12.37
CA TYR A 40 -7.93 11.92 11.81
C TYR A 40 -6.75 10.96 11.92
N LEU A 41 -6.60 10.27 13.05
CA LEU A 41 -5.51 9.31 13.27
C LEU A 41 -5.57 8.15 12.28
N ALA A 42 -6.76 7.58 12.04
CA ALA A 42 -6.94 6.45 11.12
C ALA A 42 -6.72 6.85 9.65
N ILE A 43 -7.14 8.06 9.29
CA ILE A 43 -6.93 8.63 7.95
C ILE A 43 -5.43 8.90 7.71
N ILE A 44 -4.76 9.58 8.64
CA ILE A 44 -3.33 9.89 8.54
C ILE A 44 -2.48 8.61 8.50
N ALA A 45 -2.78 7.64 9.36
CA ALA A 45 -2.09 6.34 9.36
C ALA A 45 -2.24 5.62 8.01
N ASN A 46 -3.43 5.61 7.41
CA ASN A 46 -3.63 5.03 6.08
C ASN A 46 -2.84 5.76 5.00
N VAL A 47 -2.82 7.10 5.02
CA VAL A 47 -2.05 7.90 4.06
C VAL A 47 -0.55 7.58 4.15
N LEU A 48 0.00 7.51 5.36
CA LEU A 48 1.40 7.11 5.57
C LEU A 48 1.70 5.69 5.06
N LEU A 49 0.75 4.77 5.27
CA LEU A 49 0.88 3.39 4.80
C LEU A 49 0.87 3.32 3.26
N ILE A 50 0.01 4.08 2.58
CA ILE A 50 0.01 4.19 1.11
C ILE A 50 1.31 4.78 0.59
N LEU A 51 1.83 5.84 1.22
CA LEU A 51 3.10 6.47 0.82
C LEU A 51 4.29 5.51 0.94
N SER A 52 4.38 4.78 2.06
CA SER A 52 5.44 3.78 2.26
C SER A 52 5.37 2.63 1.26
N LEU A 53 4.16 2.17 0.90
CA LEU A 53 3.96 1.20 -0.16
C LEU A 53 4.41 1.72 -1.53
N PHE A 54 4.11 3.00 -1.84
CA PHE A 54 4.56 3.64 -3.08
C PHE A 54 6.09 3.73 -3.16
N ILE A 55 6.75 4.15 -2.09
CA ILE A 55 8.22 4.20 -2.03
C ILE A 55 8.79 2.79 -2.19
N SER A 56 8.25 1.81 -1.48
CA SER A 56 8.68 0.41 -1.55
C SER A 56 8.53 -0.18 -2.96
N LEU A 57 7.42 0.11 -3.65
CA LEU A 57 7.20 -0.31 -5.03
C LEU A 57 8.14 0.40 -6.01
N ARG A 58 8.39 1.71 -5.82
CA ARG A 58 9.31 2.49 -6.66
C ARG A 58 10.74 1.97 -6.56
N ASP A 59 11.21 1.73 -5.34
CA ASP A 59 12.58 1.26 -5.11
C ASP A 59 12.72 -0.21 -5.58
N SER A 60 11.69 -1.04 -5.42
CA SER A 60 11.65 -2.39 -5.98
C SER A 60 11.75 -2.43 -7.51
N LYS A 61 11.25 -1.41 -8.21
CA LYS A 61 11.36 -1.29 -9.67
C LYS A 61 12.76 -0.89 -10.10
N LYS A 62 13.49 -0.16 -9.26
CA LYS A 62 14.86 0.30 -9.52
C LYS A 62 15.86 -0.85 -9.45
N ASP A 63 15.70 -1.77 -8.49
CA ASP A 63 16.52 -2.98 -8.37
C ASP A 63 16.27 -3.98 -9.51
N ASN A 64 15.02 -4.16 -9.94
CA ASN A 64 14.68 -5.06 -11.07
C ASN A 64 15.12 -4.52 -12.45
N ALA A 65 15.50 -3.24 -12.57
CA ALA A 65 15.94 -2.63 -13.82
C ALA A 65 17.47 -2.61 -14.00
N GLN A 66 18.23 -3.00 -12.97
CA GLN A 66 19.70 -3.04 -12.99
C GLN A 66 20.29 -4.43 -13.23
N THR A 67 19.46 -5.43 -13.56
CA THR A 67 19.85 -6.77 -14.03
C THR A 67 19.45 -6.96 -15.47
#